data_AF-A0A2E7UMA0-F1
#
_entry.id   AF-A0A2E7UMA0-F1
#
_cell.length_a   1.000
_cell.length_b   1.000
_cell.length_c   1.000
_cell.angle_alpha   90.00
_cell.angle_beta   90.00
_cell.angle_gamma   90.00
#
_symmetry.space_group_name_H-M   'P 1'
#
loop_
_entity.id
_entity.type
_entity.pdbx_description
1 polymer ?
#
loop_
_entity_poly.entity_id
_entity_poly.type
_entity_poly.pdbx_seq_one_letter_code
_entity_poly.pdbx_strand_id
1 'polypeptide(L)'
;MAVDQAVATHHGERFADVAYAPRSRVRTAGLGDVALRVKTRRIDQVHLLPVSVSGGWGIGTGEANSATRGRLTALGTGQTDFGGALTIGRTDVLGVGLYRASGPVGDGYRVPHVTTPGKVLADEIQYGVHGAWAPVSLVSVRPAACGFMRLGGAELAAADFSHVNGFASLDSAQVQAGGKRG
;
A
#
# COMPACT_ATOMS: atom_id res chain seq x y z
N MET A 1 -7.76 -1.82 67.22
CA MET A 1 -6.94 -1.80 65.99
C MET A 1 -7.91 -1.61 64.83
N ALA A 2 -8.17 -0.36 64.44
CA ALA A 2 -9.19 0.02 63.47
C ALA A 2 -8.50 0.42 62.16
N VAL A 3 -8.94 -0.20 61.06
CA VAL A 3 -8.43 0.07 59.71
C VAL A 3 -9.32 1.13 59.08
N ASP A 4 -8.75 2.31 58.87
CA ASP A 4 -9.36 3.46 58.23
C ASP A 4 -9.26 3.27 56.70
N GLN A 5 -10.39 3.03 56.03
CA GLN A 5 -10.45 2.92 54.57
C GLN A 5 -10.83 4.27 53.95
N ALA A 6 -9.83 4.99 53.48
CA ALA A 6 -10.03 6.18 52.65
C ALA A 6 -10.50 5.78 51.24
N VAL A 7 -11.80 5.93 51.00
CA VAL A 7 -12.41 5.80 49.67
C VAL A 7 -12.13 7.09 48.89
N ALA A 8 -11.19 7.01 47.94
CA ALA A 8 -10.92 8.09 47.00
C ALA A 8 -12.02 8.15 45.94
N THR A 9 -12.93 9.11 46.09
CA THR A 9 -13.90 9.52 45.07
C THR A 9 -13.18 10.05 43.84
N HIS A 10 -13.14 9.25 42.76
CA HIS A 10 -12.67 9.66 41.45
C HIS A 10 -13.58 10.77 40.89
N HIS A 11 -13.04 11.98 40.83
CA HIS A 11 -13.63 13.12 40.14
C HIS A 11 -13.88 12.77 38.67
N GLY A 12 -15.16 12.78 38.28
CA GLY A 12 -15.59 12.75 36.89
C GLY A 12 -15.18 14.04 36.20
N GLU A 13 -14.00 14.04 35.58
CA GLU A 13 -13.64 15.05 34.59
C GLU A 13 -14.49 14.80 33.35
N ARG A 14 -15.49 15.67 33.19
CA ARG A 14 -16.31 15.77 31.99
C ARG A 14 -15.37 16.00 30.82
N PHE A 15 -15.32 15.06 29.89
CA PHE A 15 -14.80 15.27 28.54
C PHE A 15 -15.59 16.41 27.92
N ALA A 16 -15.14 17.63 28.16
CA ALA A 16 -15.67 18.82 27.54
C ALA A 16 -15.60 18.58 26.04
N ASP A 17 -16.75 18.74 25.39
CA ASP A 17 -16.92 18.72 23.95
C ASP A 17 -15.82 19.56 23.31
N VAL A 18 -14.77 18.89 22.82
CA VAL A 18 -13.82 19.48 21.90
C VAL A 18 -14.62 19.67 20.63
N ALA A 19 -15.30 20.81 20.55
CA ALA A 19 -16.03 21.26 19.39
C ALA A 19 -15.04 21.25 18.22
N TYR A 20 -15.07 20.17 17.45
CA TYR A 20 -14.31 20.01 16.23
C TYR A 20 -14.88 21.04 15.26
N ALA A 21 -14.33 22.26 15.29
CA ALA A 21 -14.70 23.30 14.36
C ALA A 21 -14.65 22.67 12.95
N PRO A 22 -15.73 22.75 12.16
CA PRO A 22 -15.80 22.07 10.89
C PRO A 22 -14.75 22.69 9.97
N ARG A 23 -13.56 22.09 9.92
CA ARG A 23 -12.56 22.38 8.90
C ARG A 23 -13.26 22.12 7.58
N SER A 24 -13.47 23.18 6.80
CA SER A 24 -14.11 23.10 5.50
C SER A 24 -13.44 21.97 4.72
N ARG A 25 -14.22 20.95 4.36
CA ARG A 25 -13.73 19.80 3.58
C ARG A 25 -13.51 20.26 2.15
N VAL A 26 -12.45 21.03 1.93
CA VAL A 26 -12.02 21.43 0.59
C VAL A 26 -11.52 20.16 -0.09
N ARG A 27 -12.35 19.61 -0.97
CA ARG A 27 -11.96 18.46 -1.79
C ARG A 27 -10.92 18.92 -2.79
N THR A 28 -9.84 18.17 -2.90
CA THR A 28 -8.89 18.36 -3.99
C THR A 28 -9.55 17.85 -5.28
N ALA A 29 -9.55 18.67 -6.33
CA ALA A 29 -10.00 18.30 -7.67
C ALA A 29 -8.88 18.61 -8.66
N GLY A 30 -8.67 17.73 -9.65
CA GLY A 30 -7.56 17.83 -10.59
C GLY A 30 -7.13 16.49 -11.16
N LEU A 31 -5.96 16.48 -11.81
CA LEU A 31 -5.29 15.28 -12.28
C LEU A 31 -4.51 14.64 -11.13
N GLY A 32 -4.65 13.32 -10.99
CA GLY A 32 -3.86 12.53 -10.05
C GLY A 32 -2.43 12.29 -10.56
N ASP A 33 -1.76 11.32 -9.96
CA ASP A 33 -0.40 10.94 -10.34
C ASP A 33 -0.35 10.41 -11.78
N VAL A 34 0.66 10.83 -12.53
CA VAL A 34 0.91 10.38 -13.90
C VAL A 34 2.02 9.34 -13.88
N ALA A 35 1.80 8.18 -14.50
CA ALA A 35 2.80 7.11 -14.52
C ALA A 35 3.01 6.54 -15.92
N LEU A 36 4.27 6.29 -16.26
CA LEU A 36 4.70 5.51 -17.41
C LEU A 36 5.16 4.14 -16.92
N ARG A 37 4.63 3.07 -17.52
CA ARG A 37 4.98 1.68 -17.16
C ARG A 37 5.32 0.87 -18.40
N VAL A 38 6.47 0.21 -18.34
CA VAL A 38 6.94 -0.73 -19.36
C VAL A 38 6.87 -2.14 -18.80
N LYS A 39 6.17 -3.02 -19.50
CA LYS A 39 6.04 -4.44 -19.12
C LYS A 39 6.73 -5.31 -20.16
N THR A 40 7.57 -6.21 -19.70
CA THR A 40 8.28 -7.19 -20.54
C THR A 40 7.95 -8.60 -20.06
N ARG A 41 7.83 -9.54 -21.01
CA ARG A 41 7.69 -10.97 -20.71
C ARG A 41 8.90 -11.68 -21.30
N ARG A 42 9.59 -12.47 -20.48
CA ARG A 42 10.84 -13.15 -20.88
C ARG A 42 10.62 -14.63 -21.15
N ILE A 43 9.79 -15.28 -20.33
CA ILE A 43 9.49 -16.70 -20.47
C ILE A 43 8.00 -16.85 -20.70
N ASP A 44 7.62 -17.49 -21.80
CA ASP A 44 6.25 -17.80 -22.14
C ASP A 44 6.05 -19.32 -22.23
N GLN A 45 4.89 -19.80 -21.75
CA GLN A 45 4.51 -21.22 -21.74
C GLN A 45 4.41 -21.83 -23.13
N VAL A 46 4.42 -21.01 -24.17
CA VAL A 46 4.56 -21.41 -25.58
C VAL A 46 5.79 -22.32 -25.80
N HIS A 47 6.82 -22.20 -24.96
CA HIS A 47 8.05 -23.02 -25.04
C HIS A 47 8.04 -24.23 -24.08
N LEU A 48 6.87 -24.70 -23.64
CA LEU A 48 6.71 -25.84 -22.71
C LEU A 48 7.38 -25.66 -21.33
N LEU A 49 7.72 -24.43 -20.97
CA LEU A 49 8.32 -24.15 -19.66
C LEU A 49 7.26 -24.14 -18.55
N PRO A 50 7.58 -24.68 -17.36
CA PRO A 50 6.62 -24.85 -16.28
C PRO A 50 6.16 -23.53 -15.65
N VAL A 51 6.81 -22.40 -15.97
CA VAL A 51 6.53 -21.07 -15.41
C VAL A 51 6.73 -19.97 -16.46
N SER A 52 5.92 -18.92 -16.39
CA SER A 52 6.12 -17.64 -17.05
C SER A 52 6.78 -16.64 -16.12
N VAL A 53 7.73 -15.87 -16.66
CA VAL A 53 8.42 -14.79 -15.94
C VAL A 53 8.21 -13.49 -16.71
N SER A 54 7.73 -12.46 -16.01
CA SER A 54 7.57 -11.11 -16.55
C SER A 54 8.14 -10.06 -15.61
N GLY A 55 8.72 -9.01 -16.19
CA GLY A 55 9.21 -7.84 -15.48
C GLY A 55 8.37 -6.61 -15.83
N GLY A 56 8.22 -5.69 -14.90
CA GLY A 56 7.62 -4.38 -15.09
C GLY A 56 8.53 -3.32 -14.50
N TRP A 57 8.62 -2.17 -15.14
CA TRP A 57 9.40 -1.04 -14.69
C TRP A 57 8.57 0.20 -14.94
N GLY A 58 8.64 1.19 -14.07
CA GLY A 58 7.88 2.41 -14.27
C GLY A 58 8.45 3.59 -13.53
N ILE A 59 8.02 4.76 -13.97
CA ILE A 59 8.23 6.03 -13.29
C ILE A 59 6.86 6.70 -13.15
N GLY A 60 6.56 7.16 -11.95
CA GLY A 60 5.39 7.94 -11.60
C GLY A 60 5.83 9.33 -11.13
N THR A 61 5.04 10.36 -11.45
CA THR A 61 5.19 11.66 -10.82
C THR A 61 3.85 12.20 -10.33
N GLY A 62 3.84 12.57 -9.06
CA GLY A 62 2.76 13.26 -8.38
C GLY A 62 3.13 14.65 -7.92
N GLU A 63 4.25 15.23 -8.37
CA GLU A 63 4.79 16.49 -7.86
C GLU A 63 3.83 17.68 -7.99
N ALA A 64 2.95 17.68 -8.99
CA ALA A 64 1.88 18.66 -9.12
C ALA A 64 0.95 18.71 -7.90
N ASN A 65 0.85 17.60 -7.16
CA ASN A 65 0.06 17.47 -5.93
C ASN A 65 0.88 17.69 -4.64
N SER A 66 2.15 18.09 -4.73
CA SER A 66 3.06 18.26 -3.57
C SER A 66 2.52 19.21 -2.49
N ALA A 67 1.80 20.27 -2.89
CA ALA A 67 1.20 21.26 -1.99
C ALA A 67 -0.07 20.76 -1.27
N THR A 68 -0.73 19.73 -1.82
CA THR A 68 -1.94 19.13 -1.21
C THR A 68 -1.66 17.81 -0.52
N ARG A 69 -0.40 17.39 -0.51
CA ARG A 69 0.10 16.19 0.17
C ARG A 69 -0.31 16.17 1.64
N GLY A 70 -0.66 14.98 2.12
CA GLY A 70 -1.11 14.78 3.50
C GLY A 70 -2.57 15.18 3.76
N ARG A 71 -3.27 15.75 2.77
CA ARG A 71 -4.74 15.88 2.88
C ARG A 71 -5.38 14.52 2.67
N LEU A 72 -6.47 14.23 3.40
CA LEU A 72 -7.29 13.03 3.18
C LEU A 72 -7.86 12.95 1.75
N THR A 73 -7.98 14.09 1.08
CA THR A 73 -8.47 14.19 -0.30
C THR A 73 -7.35 14.41 -1.31
N ALA A 74 -6.08 14.23 -0.94
CA ALA A 74 -4.97 14.40 -1.90
C ALA A 74 -5.15 13.42 -3.06
N LEU A 75 -5.00 13.92 -4.29
CA LEU A 75 -5.14 13.10 -5.51
C LEU A 75 -3.87 12.34 -5.86
N GLY A 76 -2.79 12.62 -5.13
CA GLY A 76 -1.46 12.16 -5.44
C GLY A 76 -0.55 12.17 -4.23
N THR A 77 0.55 11.44 -4.35
CA THR A 77 1.54 11.31 -3.28
C THR A 77 2.42 12.55 -3.13
N GLY A 78 2.43 13.44 -4.12
CA GLY A 78 3.29 14.63 -4.10
C GLY A 78 4.77 14.31 -4.34
N GLN A 79 5.09 13.14 -4.89
CA GLN A 79 6.45 12.67 -5.12
C GLN A 79 6.60 12.01 -6.48
N THR A 80 7.83 11.97 -6.95
CA THR A 80 8.24 11.15 -8.10
C THR A 80 8.75 9.81 -7.57
N ASP A 81 8.25 8.72 -8.13
CA ASP A 81 8.65 7.36 -7.80
C ASP A 81 9.17 6.64 -9.05
N PHE A 82 10.15 5.77 -8.87
CA PHE A 82 10.55 4.80 -9.88
C PHE A 82 10.57 3.41 -9.25
N GLY A 83 10.17 2.41 -10.01
CA GLY A 83 10.06 1.07 -9.45
C GLY A 83 10.11 -0.01 -10.48
N GLY A 84 10.38 -1.21 -9.99
CA GLY A 84 10.40 -2.45 -10.74
C GLY A 84 9.51 -3.48 -10.09
N ALA A 85 8.97 -4.40 -10.87
CA ALA A 85 8.27 -5.57 -10.37
C ALA A 85 8.64 -6.80 -11.20
N LEU A 86 8.91 -7.90 -10.53
CA LEU A 86 9.03 -9.22 -11.12
C LEU A 86 7.74 -9.98 -10.82
N THR A 87 7.23 -10.72 -11.78
CA THR A 87 6.11 -11.65 -11.57
C THR A 87 6.48 -12.99 -12.14
N ILE A 88 6.38 -14.01 -11.30
CA ILE A 88 6.55 -15.41 -11.67
C ILE A 88 5.20 -16.09 -11.52
N GLY A 89 4.80 -16.90 -12.48
CA GLY A 89 3.55 -17.65 -12.36
C GLY A 89 3.41 -18.76 -13.36
N ARG A 90 2.36 -19.55 -13.21
CA ARG A 90 1.98 -20.62 -14.13
C ARG A 90 0.49 -20.51 -14.40
N THR A 91 0.10 -20.70 -15.64
CA THR A 91 -1.29 -20.94 -16.04
C THR A 91 -1.39 -22.35 -16.57
N ASP A 92 -2.39 -23.13 -16.18
CA ASP A 92 -2.55 -24.48 -16.71
C ASP A 92 -4.03 -24.81 -16.94
N VAL A 93 -4.25 -25.80 -17.81
CA VAL A 93 -5.57 -26.34 -18.13
C VAL A 93 -5.66 -27.71 -17.47
N LEU A 94 -6.56 -27.85 -16.48
CA LEU A 94 -6.83 -29.13 -15.81
C LEU A 94 -8.16 -29.67 -16.32
N GLY A 95 -8.20 -30.41 -17.42
CA GLY A 95 -9.35 -31.21 -17.92
C GLY A 95 -10.73 -30.51 -17.95
N VAL A 96 -11.29 -30.25 -16.77
CA VAL A 96 -12.51 -29.48 -16.47
C VAL A 96 -12.22 -28.09 -15.87
N GLY A 97 -11.17 -27.38 -16.26
CA GLY A 97 -10.94 -26.02 -15.75
C GLY A 97 -9.59 -25.39 -16.03
N LEU A 98 -9.46 -24.14 -15.60
CA LEU A 98 -8.22 -23.37 -15.66
C LEU A 98 -7.73 -23.07 -14.25
N TYR A 99 -6.43 -23.21 -14.00
CA TYR A 99 -5.83 -22.63 -12.81
C TYR A 99 -4.69 -21.68 -13.17
N ARG A 100 -4.48 -20.70 -12.29
CA ARG A 100 -3.35 -19.79 -12.38
C ARG A 100 -2.79 -19.54 -10.98
N ALA A 101 -1.48 -19.66 -10.84
CA ALA A 101 -0.76 -19.22 -9.66
C ALA A 101 0.27 -18.17 -10.08
N SER A 102 0.41 -17.07 -9.34
CA SER A 102 1.46 -16.09 -9.61
C SER A 102 1.86 -15.31 -8.36
N GLY A 103 3.14 -15.01 -8.22
CA GLY A 103 3.68 -14.14 -7.20
C GLY A 103 4.38 -12.92 -7.79
N PRO A 104 3.80 -11.71 -7.69
CA PRO A 104 4.53 -10.47 -7.93
C PRO A 104 5.38 -10.08 -6.72
N VAL A 105 6.57 -9.56 -6.97
CA VAL A 105 7.38 -8.80 -6.01
C VAL A 105 7.90 -7.57 -6.72
N GLY A 106 7.81 -6.41 -6.09
CA GLY A 106 8.29 -5.17 -6.66
C GLY A 106 8.84 -4.24 -5.60
N ASP A 107 9.69 -3.34 -6.04
CA ASP A 107 10.31 -2.31 -5.23
C ASP A 107 10.03 -0.95 -5.87
N GLY A 108 9.63 0.01 -5.04
CA GLY A 108 9.36 1.39 -5.43
C GLY A 108 10.29 2.33 -4.68
N TYR A 109 11.26 2.88 -5.40
CA TYR A 109 12.11 3.94 -4.90
C TYR A 109 11.43 5.30 -5.03
N ARG A 110 11.32 6.03 -3.93
CA ARG A 110 10.75 7.38 -3.90
C ARG A 110 11.85 8.43 -3.95
N VAL A 111 11.79 9.32 -4.93
CA VAL A 111 12.79 10.39 -5.11
C VAL A 111 12.56 11.48 -4.04
N PRO A 112 13.60 11.90 -3.30
CA PRO A 112 13.51 13.04 -2.40
C PRO A 112 13.04 14.30 -3.14
N HIS A 113 12.16 15.08 -2.52
CA HIS A 113 11.66 16.29 -3.15
C HIS A 113 12.73 17.38 -3.08
N VAL A 114 12.99 18.08 -4.19
CA VAL A 114 14.03 19.13 -4.23
C VAL A 114 13.80 20.29 -3.25
N THR A 115 12.54 20.56 -2.89
CA THR A 115 12.17 21.67 -1.98
C THR A 115 11.91 21.24 -0.53
N THR A 116 11.98 19.95 -0.19
CA THR A 116 11.76 19.47 1.17
C THR A 116 12.98 18.67 1.60
N PRO A 117 13.71 19.10 2.64
CA PRO A 117 14.87 18.35 3.11
C PRO A 117 14.43 16.97 3.60
N GLY A 118 15.11 15.94 3.11
CA GLY A 118 14.87 14.55 3.49
C GLY A 118 13.81 13.82 2.66
N LYS A 119 13.78 12.50 2.85
CA LYS A 119 12.85 11.61 2.16
C LYS A 119 11.61 11.43 3.02
N VAL A 120 10.48 12.02 2.57
CA VAL A 120 9.23 12.06 3.35
C VAL A 120 8.56 10.68 3.44
N LEU A 121 8.64 9.89 2.37
CA LEU A 121 8.08 8.55 2.30
C LEU A 121 9.22 7.55 2.11
N ALA A 122 9.26 6.54 2.97
CA ALA A 122 10.21 5.44 2.84
C ALA A 122 10.03 4.69 1.52
N ASP A 123 11.08 3.99 1.08
CA ASP A 123 10.96 3.05 -0.04
C ASP A 123 10.07 1.88 0.35
N GLU A 124 9.51 1.17 -0.64
CA GLU A 124 8.50 0.16 -0.36
C GLU A 124 8.66 -1.05 -1.27
N ILE A 125 8.84 -2.22 -0.64
CA ILE A 125 8.71 -3.50 -1.31
C ILE A 125 7.25 -3.93 -1.21
N GLN A 126 6.62 -4.17 -2.36
CA GLN A 126 5.30 -4.78 -2.45
C GLN A 126 5.44 -6.22 -2.92
N TYR A 127 4.69 -7.13 -2.32
CA TYR A 127 4.69 -8.53 -2.72
C TYR A 127 3.28 -9.10 -2.67
N GLY A 128 3.06 -10.18 -3.41
CA GLY A 128 1.80 -10.89 -3.36
C GLY A 128 1.89 -12.32 -3.86
N VAL A 129 0.85 -13.07 -3.57
CA VAL A 129 0.60 -14.42 -4.05
C VAL A 129 -0.86 -14.48 -4.47
N HIS A 130 -1.11 -14.87 -5.71
CA HIS A 130 -2.44 -14.98 -6.28
C HIS A 130 -2.68 -16.39 -6.78
N GLY A 131 -3.81 -16.96 -6.40
CA GLY A 131 -4.39 -18.13 -7.03
C GLY A 131 -5.62 -17.73 -7.86
N ALA A 132 -5.90 -18.48 -8.90
CA ALA A 132 -7.17 -18.48 -9.60
C ALA A 132 -7.52 -19.91 -9.96
N TRP A 133 -8.76 -20.29 -9.74
CA TRP A 133 -9.32 -21.56 -10.16
C TRP A 133 -10.66 -21.30 -10.82
N ALA A 134 -10.84 -21.81 -12.04
CA ALA A 134 -12.06 -21.68 -12.81
C ALA A 134 -12.56 -23.08 -13.19
N PRO A 135 -13.54 -23.66 -12.45
CA PRO A 135 -14.10 -24.97 -12.78
C PRO A 135 -14.93 -24.96 -14.07
N VAL A 136 -15.39 -23.79 -14.50
CA VAL A 136 -16.06 -23.58 -15.79
C VAL A 136 -15.62 -22.24 -16.35
N SER A 137 -15.81 -22.02 -17.66
CA SER A 137 -15.42 -20.76 -18.32
C SER A 137 -16.09 -19.50 -17.74
N LEU A 138 -17.23 -19.67 -17.08
CA LEU A 138 -18.06 -18.60 -16.55
C LEU A 138 -17.84 -18.27 -15.08
N VAL A 139 -17.12 -19.10 -14.31
CA VAL A 139 -16.97 -18.93 -12.86
C VAL A 139 -15.51 -19.11 -12.47
N SER A 140 -15.00 -18.18 -11.68
CA SER A 140 -13.66 -18.29 -11.08
C SER A 140 -13.63 -17.85 -9.62
N VAL A 141 -12.78 -18.52 -8.84
CA VAL A 141 -12.43 -18.16 -7.47
C VAL A 141 -10.97 -17.77 -7.44
N ARG A 142 -10.67 -16.60 -6.87
CA ARG A 142 -9.33 -16.00 -6.89
C ARG A 142 -8.86 -15.62 -5.51
N PRO A 143 -8.26 -16.53 -4.71
CA PRO A 143 -7.62 -16.16 -3.46
C PRO A 143 -6.37 -15.32 -3.75
N ALA A 144 -6.10 -14.35 -2.88
CA ALA A 144 -4.93 -13.50 -2.97
C ALA A 144 -4.43 -13.12 -1.56
N ALA A 145 -3.12 -13.13 -1.37
CA ALA A 145 -2.45 -12.50 -0.26
C ALA A 145 -1.51 -11.45 -0.84
N CYS A 146 -1.65 -10.20 -0.40
CA CYS A 146 -0.80 -9.09 -0.81
C CYS A 146 -0.21 -8.46 0.44
N GLY A 147 0.98 -7.92 0.33
CA GLY A 147 1.60 -7.20 1.42
C GLY A 147 2.58 -6.17 0.92
N PHE A 148 3.03 -5.35 1.85
CA PHE A 148 4.13 -4.44 1.64
C PHE A 148 5.01 -4.39 2.88
N MET A 149 6.24 -3.94 2.67
CA MET A 149 7.20 -3.61 3.71
C MET A 149 7.91 -2.33 3.30
N ARG A 150 7.96 -1.35 4.19
CA ARG A 150 8.75 -0.14 3.95
C ARG A 150 10.22 -0.43 4.23
N LEU A 151 11.09 0.05 3.35
CA LEU A 151 12.53 -0.05 3.50
C LEU A 151 13.03 1.23 4.16
N GLY A 152 13.11 1.17 5.49
CA GLY A 152 13.44 2.31 6.33
C GLY A 152 12.21 3.09 6.78
N GLY A 153 12.44 4.00 7.72
CA GLY A 153 11.40 4.77 8.37
C GLY A 153 11.78 5.08 9.81
N ALA A 154 10.95 5.88 10.46
CA ALA A 154 11.05 6.12 11.89
C ALA A 154 10.32 5.01 12.66
N GLU A 155 10.89 4.60 13.78
CA GLU A 155 10.19 3.81 14.79
C GLU A 155 8.97 4.58 15.32
N LEU A 156 7.96 3.85 15.82
CA LEU A 156 6.73 4.46 16.33
C LEU A 156 7.02 5.55 17.39
N ALA A 157 8.01 5.33 18.25
CA ALA A 157 8.40 6.29 19.29
C ALA A 157 9.17 7.51 18.77
N ALA A 158 9.79 7.41 17.59
CA ALA A 158 10.58 8.47 16.97
C ALA A 158 9.82 9.23 15.87
N ALA A 159 8.63 8.74 15.50
CA ALA A 159 7.82 9.35 14.45
C ALA A 159 7.10 10.61 14.94
N ASP A 160 7.15 11.65 14.12
CA ASP A 160 6.45 12.91 14.39
C ASP A 160 4.98 12.84 13.93
N PHE A 161 4.09 12.52 14.86
CA PHE A 161 2.64 12.51 14.61
C PHE A 161 1.98 13.89 14.66
N SER A 162 2.74 14.96 14.94
CA SER A 162 2.22 16.32 14.81
C SER A 162 1.94 16.69 13.35
N HIS A 163 2.61 15.99 12.41
CA HIS A 163 2.34 16.08 10.98
C HIS A 163 1.64 14.82 10.46
N VAL A 164 0.74 15.00 9.49
CA VAL A 164 0.07 13.88 8.79
C VAL A 164 1.04 12.94 8.04
N ASN A 165 2.28 13.38 7.84
CA ASN A 165 3.31 12.57 7.21
C ASN A 165 3.96 11.60 8.20
N GLY A 166 3.76 11.76 9.52
CA GLY A 166 4.33 10.88 10.55
C GLY A 166 3.96 9.42 10.37
N PHE A 167 2.71 9.13 10.01
CA PHE A 167 2.28 7.76 9.69
C PHE A 167 2.92 7.21 8.40
N ALA A 168 3.21 8.10 7.46
CA ALA A 168 3.79 7.74 6.18
C ALA A 168 5.32 7.54 6.27
N SER A 169 5.95 8.10 7.32
CA SER A 169 7.36 7.89 7.65
C SER A 169 7.64 6.67 8.50
N LEU A 170 6.62 5.98 9.03
CA LEU A 170 6.81 4.80 9.87
C LEU A 170 7.45 3.66 9.11
N ASP A 171 8.38 2.96 9.77
CA ASP A 171 8.73 1.59 9.39
C ASP A 171 7.49 0.71 9.65
N SER A 172 6.97 0.12 8.58
CA SER A 172 5.71 -0.61 8.64
C SER A 172 5.68 -1.72 7.61
N ALA A 173 5.09 -2.85 8.02
CA ALA A 173 4.76 -3.95 7.15
C ALA A 173 3.30 -4.34 7.37
N GLN A 174 2.63 -4.71 6.29
CA GLN A 174 1.25 -5.19 6.33
C GLN A 174 1.09 -6.35 5.37
N VAL A 175 0.30 -7.33 5.78
CA VAL A 175 -0.20 -8.39 4.91
C VAL A 175 -1.73 -8.38 4.96
N GLN A 176 -2.34 -8.43 3.80
CA GLN A 176 -3.78 -8.56 3.61
C GLN A 176 -4.06 -9.82 2.78
N ALA A 177 -4.94 -10.67 3.29
CA ALA A 177 -5.45 -11.83 2.57
C ALA A 177 -6.93 -11.64 2.23
N GLY A 178 -7.36 -12.15 1.09
CA GLY A 178 -8.74 -12.07 0.63
C GLY A 178 -8.98 -12.89 -0.63
N GLY A 179 -10.13 -12.67 -1.27
CA GLY A 179 -10.41 -13.32 -2.54
C GLY A 179 -11.52 -12.63 -3.33
N LYS A 180 -11.58 -12.92 -4.62
CA LYS A 180 -12.63 -12.45 -5.52
C LYS A 180 -13.36 -13.63 -6.16
N ARG A 181 -14.69 -13.54 -6.22
CA ARG A 181 -15.53 -14.38 -7.09
C ARG A 181 -15.78 -13.63 -8.39
N GLY A 182 -15.60 -14.30 -9.52
CA GLY A 182 -15.83 -13.78 -10.86
C GLY A 182 -16.58 -14.76 -11.72
#